data_AF-A0A432SYJ3-F1
#
_entry.id   AF-A0A432SYJ3-F1
#
_cell.length_a   1.000
_cell.length_b   1.000
_cell.length_c   1.000
_cell.angle_alpha   90.00
_cell.angle_beta   90.00
_cell.angle_gamma   90.00
#
_symmetry.space_group_name_H-M   'P 1'
#
loop_
_entity.id
_entity.type
_entity.pdbx_description
1 polymer ?
#
loop_
_entity_poly.entity_id
_entity_poly.type
_entity_poly.pdbx_seq_one_letter_code
_entity_poly.pdbx_strand_id
1 'polypeptide(L)'
;MTTVMKSELNLFQSYKFPRTRYQGSKYKLQAWIKSHLETLDFETALDAFSGTSSISYIMKEMNKTVHSNDILKFNYYIAKALIENSDEQITKDNFNNIIKKREGYDYLSFIKDTFQDIYFLEEENEWLDIVIQNINQLKNENKKAMFLWALFQSCISKRPYNLFHRKNLYVRTSDVKRNFGNKTTWDKPFEEHFYKFIKEINSAIFDNQKNNKAYHSDIFELDIETDLVYFDTPYIPQKGTLTYYRDFYHFLDGLTNYDDWHKEIDYNTKHRKLQSTYNIWEDKKNIINAFENLIKKFKNSIIVISYRNDGIPTIKEISDILKKYGKEVKIETIDYQYVLSKKQNLKEVLIIGK
;
A
#
# COMPACT_ATOMS: atom_id res chain seq x y z
N MET A 1 -14.96 26.46 -34.72
CA MET A 1 -14.19 27.06 -33.60
C MET A 1 -14.53 26.48 -32.21
N THR A 2 -15.43 25.49 -32.10
CA THR A 2 -15.96 25.04 -30.80
C THR A 2 -15.50 23.64 -30.35
N THR A 3 -14.72 22.93 -31.17
CA THR A 3 -14.18 21.60 -30.81
C THR A 3 -12.74 21.68 -30.28
N VAL A 4 -11.96 22.67 -30.74
CA VAL A 4 -10.55 22.88 -30.32
C VAL A 4 -10.46 23.48 -28.90
N MET A 5 -11.47 24.24 -28.46
CA MET A 5 -11.48 24.80 -27.09
C MET A 5 -11.84 23.77 -26.00
N LYS A 6 -12.44 22.62 -26.33
CA LYS A 6 -12.69 21.54 -25.35
C LYS A 6 -11.45 20.68 -25.09
N SER A 7 -10.53 20.58 -26.05
CA SER A 7 -9.27 19.85 -25.85
C SER A 7 -8.24 20.63 -25.02
N GLU A 8 -8.33 21.95 -24.95
CA GLU A 8 -7.38 22.78 -24.20
C GLU A 8 -7.75 22.96 -22.72
N LEU A 9 -8.99 22.67 -22.32
CA LEU A 9 -9.45 22.83 -20.92
C LEU A 9 -9.12 21.65 -19.99
N ASN A 10 -8.62 20.52 -20.52
CA ASN A 10 -8.14 19.39 -19.71
C ASN A 10 -6.65 19.48 -19.32
N LEU A 11 -5.95 20.54 -19.70
CA LEU A 11 -4.49 20.68 -19.49
C LEU A 11 -4.05 21.01 -18.05
N PHE A 12 -4.98 21.16 -17.09
CA PHE A 12 -4.62 21.52 -15.71
C PHE A 12 -5.37 20.74 -14.62
N GLN A 13 -5.95 19.58 -14.91
CA GLN A 13 -6.36 18.69 -13.82
C GLN A 13 -5.14 17.91 -13.32
N SER A 14 -4.45 18.46 -12.33
CA SER A 14 -3.40 17.74 -11.60
C SER A 14 -4.05 16.68 -10.73
N TYR A 15 -4.11 15.45 -11.26
CA TYR A 15 -4.40 14.28 -10.43
C TYR A 15 -3.27 14.12 -9.42
N LYS A 16 -3.64 13.91 -8.17
CA LYS A 16 -2.67 13.87 -7.08
C LYS A 16 -2.80 12.56 -6.33
N PHE A 17 -1.71 11.81 -6.27
CA PHE A 17 -1.64 10.64 -5.43
C PHE A 17 -2.04 11.00 -3.97
N PRO A 18 -3.01 10.28 -3.36
CA PRO A 18 -3.49 10.61 -2.03
C PRO A 18 -2.39 10.52 -0.97
N ARG A 19 -2.45 11.39 0.04
CA ARG A 19 -1.53 11.27 1.18
C ARG A 19 -1.89 10.04 2.00
N THR A 20 -0.88 9.30 2.42
CA THR A 20 -1.08 8.12 3.27
C THR A 20 -0.16 8.16 4.49
N ARG A 21 -0.61 7.53 5.58
CA ARG A 21 0.18 7.34 6.81
C ARG A 21 0.80 5.95 6.90
N TYR A 22 0.82 5.26 5.77
CA TYR A 22 1.41 3.95 5.62
C TYR A 22 2.94 3.97 5.75
N GLN A 23 3.48 3.04 6.53
CA GLN A 23 4.89 2.95 6.87
C GLN A 23 5.67 2.34 5.71
N GLY A 24 6.77 3.00 5.35
CA GLY A 24 7.60 2.61 4.20
C GLY A 24 7.14 3.22 2.87
N SER A 25 6.00 3.94 2.84
CA SER A 25 5.52 4.61 1.63
C SER A 25 6.56 5.56 1.05
N LYS A 26 6.76 5.48 -0.27
CA LYS A 26 7.64 6.36 -1.05
C LYS A 26 7.01 7.71 -1.39
N TYR A 27 5.86 8.05 -0.79
CA TYR A 27 5.16 9.32 -1.01
C TYR A 27 6.07 10.57 -0.95
N LYS A 28 6.96 10.65 0.04
CA LYS A 28 7.87 11.80 0.20
C LYS A 28 9.02 11.83 -0.79
N LEU A 29 9.30 10.70 -1.44
CA LEU A 29 10.41 10.50 -2.37
C LEU A 29 9.96 10.53 -3.83
N GLN A 30 8.66 10.73 -4.11
CA GLN A 30 8.09 10.64 -5.46
C GLN A 30 8.83 11.52 -6.47
N ALA A 31 9.09 12.79 -6.14
CA ALA A 31 9.79 13.70 -7.05
C ALA A 31 11.22 13.24 -7.37
N TRP A 32 11.95 12.78 -6.35
CA TRP A 32 13.32 12.27 -6.51
C TRP A 32 13.34 10.97 -7.31
N ILE A 33 12.43 10.01 -7.04
CA ILE A 33 12.38 8.76 -7.79
C ILE A 33 11.97 9.03 -9.24
N LYS A 34 10.95 9.87 -9.46
CA LYS A 34 10.47 10.27 -10.79
C LYS A 34 11.61 10.84 -11.64
N SER A 35 12.42 11.76 -11.09
CA SER A 35 13.53 12.37 -11.84
C SER A 35 14.59 11.36 -12.29
N HIS A 36 14.72 10.20 -11.62
CA HIS A 36 15.62 9.13 -12.04
C HIS A 36 14.96 8.20 -13.06
N LEU A 37 13.68 7.86 -12.86
CA LEU A 37 12.93 7.05 -13.81
C LEU A 37 12.80 7.74 -15.17
N GLU A 38 12.66 9.07 -15.21
CA GLU A 38 12.62 9.86 -16.46
C GLU A 38 13.91 9.77 -17.30
N THR A 39 15.02 9.30 -16.73
CA THR A 39 16.28 9.09 -17.46
C THR A 39 16.40 7.70 -18.10
N LEU A 40 15.38 6.85 -17.93
CA LEU A 40 15.34 5.47 -18.40
C LEU A 40 14.35 5.36 -19.56
N ASP A 41 14.70 4.54 -20.54
CA ASP A 41 13.85 4.26 -21.70
C ASP A 41 13.06 2.97 -21.48
N PHE A 42 11.75 3.09 -21.26
CA PHE A 42 10.85 1.97 -20.98
C PHE A 42 9.41 2.37 -21.29
N GLU A 43 8.57 1.45 -21.76
CA GLU A 43 7.13 1.71 -22.04
C GLU A 43 6.20 0.89 -21.14
N THR A 44 6.67 -0.26 -20.69
CA THR A 44 5.99 -1.16 -19.77
C THR A 44 6.78 -1.28 -18.47
N ALA A 45 6.09 -1.24 -17.33
CA ALA A 45 6.73 -1.34 -16.03
C ALA A 45 5.97 -2.24 -15.06
N LEU A 46 6.71 -2.98 -14.24
CA LEU A 46 6.18 -3.73 -13.11
C LEU A 46 6.66 -3.09 -11.79
N ASP A 47 5.72 -2.68 -10.94
CA ASP A 47 5.97 -2.40 -9.52
C ASP A 47 5.75 -3.70 -8.73
N ALA A 48 6.83 -4.42 -8.44
CA ALA A 48 6.76 -5.80 -7.96
C ALA A 48 6.27 -5.94 -6.50
N PHE A 49 6.44 -4.88 -5.70
CA PHE A 49 6.11 -4.77 -4.27
C PHE A 49 5.39 -3.45 -4.03
N SER A 50 4.24 -3.31 -4.65
CA SER A 50 3.61 -2.00 -4.87
C SER A 50 3.23 -1.26 -3.59
N GLY A 51 2.89 -1.96 -2.50
CA GLY A 51 2.51 -1.35 -1.23
C GLY A 51 1.38 -0.34 -1.42
N THR A 52 1.68 0.95 -1.24
CA THR A 52 0.72 2.05 -1.45
C THR A 52 0.46 2.36 -2.92
N SER A 53 1.15 1.69 -3.85
CA SER A 53 1.16 1.97 -5.29
C SER A 53 1.67 3.37 -5.65
N SER A 54 2.45 4.00 -4.75
CA SER A 54 2.99 5.34 -5.03
C SER A 54 3.96 5.37 -6.21
N ILE A 55 4.72 4.31 -6.44
CA ILE A 55 5.65 4.21 -7.58
C ILE A 55 4.90 3.85 -8.85
N SER A 56 4.00 2.87 -8.78
CA SER A 56 3.03 2.59 -9.84
C SER A 56 2.32 3.85 -10.35
N TYR A 57 1.88 4.72 -9.43
CA TYR A 57 1.19 5.96 -9.78
C TYR A 57 2.10 6.96 -10.51
N ILE A 58 3.36 7.11 -10.08
CA ILE A 58 4.37 7.92 -10.80
C ILE A 58 4.52 7.41 -12.23
N MET A 59 4.67 6.09 -12.41
CA MET A 59 4.84 5.49 -13.75
C MET A 59 3.57 5.67 -14.61
N LYS A 60 2.38 5.64 -14.00
CA LYS A 60 1.12 5.93 -14.69
C LYS A 60 1.05 7.39 -15.13
N GLU A 61 1.48 8.33 -14.29
CA GLU A 61 1.61 9.77 -14.64
C GLU A 61 2.64 10.02 -15.74
N MET A 62 3.70 9.20 -15.81
CA MET A 62 4.69 9.20 -16.90
C MET A 62 4.15 8.58 -18.20
N ASN A 63 2.83 8.29 -18.26
CA ASN A 63 2.14 7.71 -19.41
C ASN A 63 2.62 6.31 -19.81
N LYS A 64 3.09 5.51 -18.83
CA LYS A 64 3.56 4.14 -19.03
C LYS A 64 2.44 3.12 -18.84
N THR A 65 2.60 1.93 -19.41
CA THR A 65 1.75 0.79 -19.08
C THR A 65 2.25 0.20 -17.77
N VAL A 66 1.42 0.22 -16.73
CA VAL A 66 1.83 -0.16 -15.38
C VAL A 66 1.16 -1.44 -14.93
N HIS A 67 2.00 -2.38 -14.51
CA HIS A 67 1.63 -3.57 -13.76
C HIS A 67 2.02 -3.37 -12.30
N SER A 68 1.11 -3.63 -11.38
CA SER A 68 1.35 -3.48 -9.95
C SER A 68 1.09 -4.81 -9.26
N ASN A 69 2.05 -5.30 -8.49
CA ASN A 69 1.92 -6.56 -7.75
C ASN A 69 2.13 -6.32 -6.26
N ASP A 70 1.40 -7.05 -5.42
CA ASP A 70 1.73 -7.17 -4.00
C ASP A 70 1.26 -8.53 -3.47
N ILE A 71 1.96 -9.05 -2.47
CA ILE A 71 1.58 -10.29 -1.79
C ILE A 71 0.49 -10.07 -0.74
N LEU A 72 0.33 -8.83 -0.23
CA LEU A 72 -0.73 -8.50 0.70
C LEU A 72 -1.97 -8.07 -0.08
N LYS A 73 -3.08 -8.76 0.16
CA LYS A 73 -4.32 -8.58 -0.59
C LYS A 73 -4.89 -7.17 -0.42
N PHE A 74 -4.70 -6.53 0.73
CA PHE A 74 -5.12 -5.14 0.88
C PHE A 74 -4.32 -4.17 0.00
N ASN A 75 -3.00 -4.40 -0.21
CA ASN A 75 -2.19 -3.60 -1.13
C ASN A 75 -2.59 -3.84 -2.59
N TYR A 76 -2.94 -5.07 -2.95
CA TYR A 76 -3.54 -5.35 -4.26
C TYR A 76 -4.79 -4.49 -4.52
N TYR A 77 -5.69 -4.36 -3.54
CA TYR A 77 -6.87 -3.50 -3.70
C TYR A 77 -6.50 -2.00 -3.80
N ILE A 78 -5.41 -1.55 -3.17
CA ILE A 78 -4.88 -0.19 -3.38
C ILE A 78 -4.46 -0.01 -4.85
N ALA A 79 -3.69 -0.95 -5.39
CA ALA A 79 -3.25 -0.93 -6.78
C ALA A 79 -4.43 -0.99 -7.76
N LYS A 80 -5.40 -1.86 -7.50
CA LYS A 80 -6.61 -1.98 -8.32
C LYS A 80 -7.40 -0.67 -8.36
N ALA A 81 -7.53 0.01 -7.22
CA ALA A 81 -8.29 1.24 -7.12
C ALA A 81 -7.61 2.46 -7.75
N LEU A 82 -6.27 2.57 -7.65
CA LEU A 82 -5.52 3.76 -8.11
C LEU A 82 -4.86 3.59 -9.49
N ILE A 83 -4.49 2.36 -9.84
CA ILE A 83 -3.66 2.07 -11.02
C ILE A 83 -4.48 1.43 -12.12
N GLU A 84 -5.13 0.29 -11.85
CA GLU A 84 -5.97 -0.44 -12.82
C GLU A 84 -7.24 0.33 -13.17
N ASN A 85 -7.85 1.02 -12.20
CA ASN A 85 -9.01 1.86 -12.45
C ASN A 85 -8.66 3.08 -13.32
N SER A 86 -9.35 3.21 -14.45
CA SER A 86 -9.26 4.32 -15.40
C SER A 86 -10.19 5.49 -15.05
N ASP A 87 -11.43 5.18 -14.66
CA ASP A 87 -12.53 6.14 -14.77
C ASP A 87 -13.69 5.91 -13.79
N GLU A 88 -13.69 4.81 -13.02
CA GLU A 88 -14.76 4.55 -12.06
C GLU A 88 -14.73 5.54 -10.91
N GLN A 89 -15.92 6.01 -10.55
CA GLN A 89 -16.13 7.04 -9.53
C GLN A 89 -17.21 6.60 -8.53
N ILE A 90 -17.02 6.96 -7.26
CA ILE A 90 -18.03 6.75 -6.22
C ILE A 90 -18.94 7.97 -6.13
N THR A 91 -20.22 7.78 -6.41
CA THR A 91 -21.23 8.82 -6.22
C THR A 91 -21.66 8.92 -4.75
N LYS A 92 -22.34 10.01 -4.39
CA LYS A 92 -22.89 10.17 -3.04
C LYS A 92 -23.91 9.07 -2.70
N ASP A 93 -24.70 8.63 -3.66
CA ASP A 93 -25.65 7.53 -3.47
C ASP A 93 -24.95 6.20 -3.27
N ASN A 94 -23.88 5.92 -4.03
CA ASN A 94 -23.03 4.75 -3.80
C ASN A 94 -22.51 4.76 -2.36
N PHE A 95 -21.98 5.89 -1.90
CA PHE A 95 -21.49 6.05 -0.52
C PHE A 95 -22.59 5.82 0.52
N ASN A 96 -23.74 6.50 0.40
CA ASN A 96 -24.84 6.40 1.36
C ASN A 96 -25.37 4.95 1.46
N ASN A 97 -25.41 4.22 0.34
CA ASN A 97 -25.83 2.83 0.32
C ASN A 97 -24.84 1.88 1.02
N ILE A 98 -23.55 2.19 0.97
CA ILE A 98 -22.50 1.37 1.62
C ILE A 98 -22.50 1.53 3.14
N ILE A 99 -22.75 2.73 3.66
CA ILE A 99 -22.73 2.98 5.11
C ILE A 99 -24.04 2.60 5.80
N LYS A 100 -25.14 2.45 5.04
CA LYS A 100 -26.46 2.18 5.59
C LYS A 100 -26.60 0.69 5.96
N LYS A 101 -26.97 0.42 7.22
CA LYS A 101 -27.45 -0.91 7.63
C LYS A 101 -28.75 -1.23 6.90
N ARG A 102 -28.81 -2.36 6.22
CA ARG A 102 -29.99 -2.79 5.45
C ARG A 102 -30.98 -3.52 6.35
N GLU A 103 -32.25 -3.15 6.25
CA GLU A 103 -33.33 -3.85 6.95
C GLU A 103 -33.47 -5.28 6.42
N GLY A 104 -33.68 -6.24 7.32
CA GLY A 104 -33.84 -7.66 6.97
C GLY A 104 -32.56 -8.39 6.55
N TYR A 105 -31.40 -7.72 6.53
CA TYR A 105 -30.11 -8.38 6.32
C TYR A 105 -29.49 -8.76 7.67
N ASP A 106 -29.10 -10.03 7.80
CA ASP A 106 -28.42 -10.54 8.99
C ASP A 106 -26.92 -10.25 8.89
N TYR A 107 -26.47 -9.21 9.61
CA TYR A 107 -25.06 -8.80 9.62
C TYR A 107 -24.30 -9.61 10.66
N LEU A 108 -23.19 -10.21 10.25
CA LEU A 108 -22.21 -10.76 11.18
C LEU A 108 -21.58 -9.63 12.03
N SER A 109 -21.21 -9.94 13.27
CA SER A 109 -20.56 -9.04 14.24
C SER A 109 -19.10 -9.41 14.51
N PHE A 110 -18.43 -10.02 13.54
CA PHE A 110 -17.13 -10.64 13.74
C PHE A 110 -16.06 -9.67 14.29
N ILE A 111 -15.98 -8.45 13.74
CA ILE A 111 -15.00 -7.44 14.17
C ILE A 111 -15.32 -7.00 15.59
N LYS A 112 -16.60 -6.73 15.88
CA LYS A 112 -17.09 -6.38 17.21
C LYS A 112 -16.68 -7.44 18.24
N ASP A 113 -16.98 -8.70 17.96
CA ASP A 113 -16.81 -9.80 18.91
C ASP A 113 -15.34 -10.22 19.09
N THR A 114 -14.53 -10.12 18.03
CA THR A 114 -13.15 -10.62 18.02
C THR A 114 -12.13 -9.56 18.45
N PHE A 115 -12.35 -8.30 18.08
CA PHE A 115 -11.40 -7.20 18.27
C PHE A 115 -11.82 -6.17 19.33
N GLN A 116 -12.74 -6.55 20.22
CA GLN A 116 -13.14 -5.75 21.39
C GLN A 116 -11.93 -5.29 22.21
N ASP A 117 -11.90 -3.99 22.52
CA ASP A 117 -10.82 -3.31 23.26
C ASP A 117 -9.44 -3.34 22.60
N ILE A 118 -9.32 -3.79 21.34
CA ILE A 118 -8.02 -3.91 20.66
C ILE A 118 -7.71 -2.65 19.86
N TYR A 119 -8.57 -2.33 18.89
CA TYR A 119 -8.27 -1.35 17.85
C TYR A 119 -9.15 -0.11 17.85
N PHE A 120 -10.45 -0.33 17.95
CA PHE A 120 -11.50 0.67 17.83
C PHE A 120 -12.54 0.49 18.94
N LEU A 121 -13.38 1.51 19.14
CA LEU A 121 -14.49 1.47 20.09
C LEU A 121 -15.55 0.45 19.60
N GLU A 122 -16.44 0.04 20.50
CA GLU A 122 -17.46 -0.96 20.19
C GLU A 122 -18.38 -0.54 19.02
N GLU A 123 -18.93 0.67 19.09
CA GLU A 123 -19.73 1.29 18.01
C GLU A 123 -18.97 1.41 16.68
N GLU A 124 -17.64 1.58 16.74
CA GLU A 124 -16.78 1.68 15.56
C GLU A 124 -16.55 0.30 14.93
N ASN A 125 -16.41 -0.74 15.75
CA ASN A 125 -16.30 -2.12 15.26
C ASN A 125 -17.63 -2.58 14.60
N GLU A 126 -18.77 -2.27 15.22
CA GLU A 126 -20.10 -2.53 14.62
C GLU A 126 -20.25 -1.84 13.26
N TRP A 127 -19.83 -0.59 13.16
CA TRP A 127 -19.86 0.15 11.90
C TRP A 127 -18.98 -0.52 10.85
N LEU A 128 -17.78 -0.99 11.23
CA LEU A 128 -16.89 -1.71 10.32
C LEU A 128 -17.50 -3.02 9.82
N ASP A 129 -18.13 -3.79 10.69
CA ASP A 129 -18.83 -5.05 10.35
C ASP A 129 -19.91 -4.82 9.28
N ILE A 130 -20.72 -3.76 9.44
CA ILE A 130 -21.77 -3.41 8.47
C ILE A 130 -21.16 -2.99 7.13
N VAL A 131 -20.18 -2.09 7.16
CA VAL A 131 -19.61 -1.48 5.96
C VAL A 131 -18.85 -2.51 5.12
N ILE A 132 -18.04 -3.37 5.74
CA ILE A 132 -17.26 -4.35 4.98
C ILE A 132 -18.16 -5.40 4.30
N GLN A 133 -19.22 -5.86 4.97
CA GLN A 133 -20.21 -6.77 4.37
C GLN A 133 -20.95 -6.10 3.21
N ASN A 134 -21.30 -4.81 3.35
CA ASN A 134 -21.91 -4.06 2.25
C ASN A 134 -20.96 -3.88 1.05
N ILE A 135 -19.67 -3.65 1.29
CA ILE A 135 -18.63 -3.55 0.25
C ILE A 135 -18.45 -4.88 -0.47
N ASN A 136 -18.44 -6.01 0.25
CA ASN A 136 -18.25 -7.34 -0.33
C ASN A 136 -19.36 -7.74 -1.31
N GLN A 137 -20.55 -7.13 -1.20
CA GLN A 137 -21.66 -7.37 -2.12
C GLN A 137 -21.61 -6.54 -3.41
N LEU A 138 -20.64 -5.63 -3.55
CA LEU A 138 -20.48 -4.86 -4.78
C LEU A 138 -20.01 -5.76 -5.92
N LYS A 139 -20.71 -5.68 -7.06
CA LYS A 139 -20.34 -6.39 -8.30
C LYS A 139 -19.23 -5.70 -9.10
N ASN A 140 -19.12 -4.38 -8.97
CA ASN A 140 -18.08 -3.62 -9.66
C ASN A 140 -16.80 -3.66 -8.81
N GLU A 141 -15.82 -4.40 -9.29
CA GLU A 141 -14.57 -4.67 -8.56
C GLU A 141 -13.70 -3.40 -8.37
N ASN A 142 -13.76 -2.43 -9.29
CA ASN A 142 -13.04 -1.16 -9.14
C ASN A 142 -13.67 -0.30 -8.05
N LYS A 143 -15.01 -0.18 -8.03
CA LYS A 143 -15.71 0.51 -6.93
C LYS A 143 -15.49 -0.17 -5.59
N LYS A 144 -15.51 -1.51 -5.56
CA LYS A 144 -15.16 -2.29 -4.37
C LYS A 144 -13.75 -1.95 -3.88
N ALA A 145 -12.77 -1.94 -4.78
CA ALA A 145 -11.40 -1.55 -4.47
C ALA A 145 -11.30 -0.11 -3.93
N MET A 146 -12.03 0.84 -4.51
CA MET A 146 -12.08 2.23 -4.04
C MET A 146 -12.66 2.35 -2.63
N PHE A 147 -13.76 1.65 -2.34
CA PHE A 147 -14.34 1.61 -1.00
C PHE A 147 -13.40 0.93 0.00
N LEU A 148 -12.77 -0.20 -0.36
CA LEU A 148 -11.78 -0.85 0.48
C LEU A 148 -10.60 0.08 0.79
N TRP A 149 -10.06 0.76 -0.23
CA TRP A 149 -8.99 1.75 -0.04
C TRP A 149 -9.39 2.84 0.96
N ALA A 150 -10.59 3.42 0.80
CA ALA A 150 -11.07 4.46 1.70
C ALA A 150 -11.28 3.92 3.12
N LEU A 151 -11.75 2.68 3.27
CA LEU A 151 -11.92 2.01 4.55
C LEU A 151 -10.56 1.78 5.23
N PHE A 152 -9.55 1.35 4.47
CA PHE A 152 -8.19 1.18 4.98
C PHE A 152 -7.60 2.49 5.48
N GLN A 153 -7.72 3.58 4.73
CA GLN A 153 -7.20 4.89 5.16
C GLN A 153 -7.95 5.42 6.38
N SER A 154 -9.26 5.18 6.50
CA SER A 154 -10.05 5.48 7.70
C SER A 154 -9.54 4.72 8.92
N CYS A 155 -9.35 3.40 8.80
CA CYS A 155 -8.81 2.55 9.84
C CYS A 155 -7.41 3.03 10.27
N ILE A 156 -6.48 3.21 9.32
CA ILE A 156 -5.13 3.73 9.59
C ILE A 156 -5.17 5.07 10.32
N SER A 157 -6.03 6.01 9.88
CA SER A 157 -6.09 7.37 10.45
C SER A 157 -6.56 7.39 11.91
N LYS A 158 -7.45 6.47 12.28
CA LYS A 158 -7.98 6.34 13.65
C LYS A 158 -7.08 5.53 14.57
N ARG A 159 -6.05 4.85 14.05
CA ARG A 159 -5.13 4.04 14.87
C ARG A 159 -4.03 4.90 15.51
N PRO A 160 -3.74 4.70 16.81
CA PRO A 160 -2.51 5.22 17.39
C PRO A 160 -1.29 4.68 16.65
N TYR A 161 -0.39 5.60 16.26
CA TYR A 161 0.79 5.32 15.45
C TYR A 161 0.51 4.75 14.04
N ASN A 162 -0.76 4.68 13.61
CA ASN A 162 -1.18 4.21 12.28
C ASN A 162 -0.86 2.72 11.99
N LEU A 163 -0.77 1.86 13.03
CA LEU A 163 -0.36 0.45 12.91
C LEU A 163 -1.22 -0.50 13.76
N PHE A 164 -1.27 -1.78 13.38
CA PHE A 164 -2.12 -2.81 14.01
C PHE A 164 -1.37 -3.87 14.84
N HIS A 165 -0.05 -3.76 14.97
CA HIS A 165 0.79 -4.73 15.70
C HIS A 165 0.70 -4.65 17.24
N ARG A 166 -0.23 -3.86 17.81
CA ARG A 166 -0.40 -3.69 19.27
C ARG A 166 -1.86 -3.48 19.65
N LYS A 167 -2.28 -4.11 20.76
CA LYS A 167 -3.51 -3.77 21.51
C LYS A 167 -3.28 -2.46 22.27
N ASN A 168 -3.69 -1.34 21.70
CA ASN A 168 -3.38 -0.01 22.24
C ASN A 168 -4.54 0.99 22.12
N LEU A 169 -5.80 0.52 22.04
CA LEU A 169 -6.97 1.38 22.08
C LEU A 169 -6.96 2.32 23.29
N TYR A 170 -6.40 1.89 24.42
CA TYR A 170 -6.23 2.71 25.62
C TYR A 170 -5.52 4.05 25.37
N VAL A 171 -4.68 4.16 24.34
CA VAL A 171 -4.01 5.43 23.97
C VAL A 171 -5.02 6.49 23.52
N ARG A 172 -6.20 6.10 23.01
CA ARG A 172 -7.32 6.97 22.63
C ARG A 172 -8.24 7.29 23.81
N THR A 173 -8.45 6.32 24.71
CA THR A 173 -9.47 6.43 25.77
C THR A 173 -8.93 6.91 27.12
N SER A 174 -7.62 6.81 27.39
CA SER A 174 -7.05 7.28 28.66
C SER A 174 -7.19 8.79 28.86
N ASP A 175 -7.26 9.26 30.10
CA ASP A 175 -7.27 10.69 30.40
C ASP A 175 -5.83 11.20 30.57
N VAL A 176 -5.21 11.58 29.44
CA VAL A 176 -3.84 12.11 29.40
C VAL A 176 -3.77 13.34 28.50
N LYS A 177 -2.87 14.28 28.81
CA LYS A 177 -2.63 15.47 27.98
C LYS A 177 -2.11 15.05 26.60
N ARG A 178 -2.85 15.40 25.54
CA ARG A 178 -2.58 14.97 24.15
C ARG A 178 -2.29 16.16 23.23
N ASN A 179 -1.53 15.91 22.16
CA ASN A 179 -1.45 16.85 21.04
C ASN A 179 -2.81 16.92 20.33
N PHE A 180 -3.32 18.14 20.15
CA PHE A 180 -4.68 18.44 19.66
C PHE A 180 -5.04 17.71 18.34
N GLY A 181 -4.10 17.62 17.39
CA GLY A 181 -4.34 17.02 16.06
C GLY A 181 -4.59 15.51 16.08
N ASN A 182 -3.95 14.76 17.00
CA ASN A 182 -4.14 13.31 17.09
C ASN A 182 -5.51 12.98 17.66
N LYS A 183 -5.90 13.64 18.76
CA LYS A 183 -7.21 13.45 19.40
C LYS A 183 -8.35 13.80 18.44
N THR A 184 -8.27 14.97 17.78
CA THR A 184 -9.28 15.40 16.80
C THR A 184 -9.46 14.37 15.66
N THR A 185 -8.35 13.76 15.19
CA THR A 185 -8.44 12.71 14.17
C THR A 185 -9.10 11.45 14.72
N TRP A 186 -8.74 11.01 15.92
CA TRP A 186 -9.25 9.77 16.50
C TRP A 186 -10.72 9.83 16.91
N ASP A 187 -11.18 10.98 17.38
CA ASP A 187 -12.55 11.18 17.89
C ASP A 187 -13.56 11.45 16.76
N LYS A 188 -13.08 11.83 15.57
CA LYS A 188 -13.93 12.01 14.39
C LYS A 188 -14.58 10.68 13.97
N PRO A 189 -15.90 10.64 13.68
CA PRO A 189 -16.61 9.44 13.26
C PRO A 189 -15.97 8.73 12.06
N PHE A 190 -16.09 7.40 12.01
CA PHE A 190 -15.60 6.60 10.89
C PHE A 190 -16.20 7.05 9.55
N GLU A 191 -17.51 7.33 9.52
CA GLU A 191 -18.21 7.81 8.33
C GLU A 191 -17.60 9.10 7.75
N GLU A 192 -17.19 10.04 8.60
CA GLU A 192 -16.58 11.28 8.15
C GLU A 192 -15.20 11.07 7.51
N HIS A 193 -14.35 10.25 8.14
CA HIS A 193 -13.06 9.86 7.53
C HIS A 193 -13.29 9.12 6.22
N PHE A 194 -14.24 8.20 6.21
CA PHE A 194 -14.54 7.39 5.05
C PHE A 194 -15.00 8.26 3.88
N TYR A 195 -15.95 9.16 4.10
CA TYR A 195 -16.40 10.09 3.05
C TYR A 195 -15.28 11.02 2.56
N LYS A 196 -14.41 11.49 3.47
CA LYS A 196 -13.25 12.29 3.09
C LYS A 196 -12.33 11.50 2.15
N PHE A 197 -12.00 10.26 2.49
CA PHE A 197 -11.15 9.42 1.64
C PHE A 197 -11.83 9.08 0.31
N ILE A 198 -13.15 8.87 0.27
CA ILE A 198 -13.88 8.71 -0.99
C ILE A 198 -13.66 9.92 -1.93
N LYS A 199 -13.67 11.15 -1.40
CA LYS A 199 -13.34 12.34 -2.22
C LYS A 199 -11.89 12.33 -2.69
N GLU A 200 -10.94 11.94 -1.83
CA GLU A 200 -9.52 11.87 -2.18
C GLU A 200 -9.27 10.86 -3.30
N ILE A 201 -9.83 9.65 -3.23
CA ILE A 201 -9.62 8.64 -4.28
C ILE A 201 -10.31 8.99 -5.60
N ASN A 202 -11.54 9.50 -5.56
CA ASN A 202 -12.22 10.00 -6.76
C ASN A 202 -11.38 11.05 -7.50
N SER A 203 -10.67 11.91 -6.75
CA SER A 203 -9.81 12.97 -7.32
C SER A 203 -8.45 12.46 -7.80
N ALA A 204 -8.06 11.23 -7.44
CA ALA A 204 -6.78 10.63 -7.80
C ALA A 204 -6.88 9.68 -8.98
N ILE A 205 -8.08 9.23 -9.35
CA ILE A 205 -8.27 8.33 -10.49
C ILE A 205 -8.23 9.12 -11.79
N PHE A 206 -7.48 8.58 -12.75
CA PHE A 206 -7.37 9.11 -14.10
C PHE A 206 -7.04 8.00 -15.09
N ASP A 207 -7.37 8.26 -16.35
CA ASP A 207 -7.04 7.38 -17.46
C ASP A 207 -5.82 7.92 -18.20
N ASN A 208 -4.76 7.11 -18.28
CA ASN A 208 -3.59 7.39 -19.12
C ASN A 208 -3.68 6.68 -20.49
N GLN A 209 -4.84 6.12 -20.83
CA GLN A 209 -5.12 5.40 -22.07
C GLN A 209 -4.22 4.17 -22.27
N LYS A 210 -3.74 3.56 -21.17
CA LYS A 210 -2.94 2.34 -21.15
C LYS A 210 -3.65 1.24 -20.38
N ASN A 211 -3.34 -0.02 -20.72
CA ASN A 211 -3.91 -1.19 -20.08
C ASN A 211 -3.16 -1.53 -18.78
N ASN A 212 -3.35 -0.71 -17.75
CA ASN A 212 -2.73 -0.94 -16.45
C ASN A 212 -3.43 -2.09 -15.71
N LYS A 213 -2.68 -2.89 -14.92
CA LYS A 213 -3.24 -4.04 -14.20
C LYS A 213 -2.65 -4.20 -12.80
N ALA A 214 -3.48 -4.65 -11.86
CA ALA A 214 -3.08 -5.04 -10.52
C ALA A 214 -3.07 -6.57 -10.37
N TYR A 215 -2.11 -7.09 -9.60
CA TYR A 215 -1.92 -8.50 -9.32
C TYR A 215 -1.76 -8.74 -7.81
N HIS A 216 -2.32 -9.85 -7.34
CA HIS A 216 -2.11 -10.38 -6.00
C HIS A 216 -1.39 -11.72 -6.13
N SER A 217 -0.05 -11.67 -6.14
CA SER A 217 0.79 -12.84 -6.38
C SER A 217 2.07 -12.75 -5.56
N ASP A 218 2.63 -13.91 -5.22
CA ASP A 218 4.07 -13.99 -4.97
C ASP A 218 4.77 -13.59 -6.27
N ILE A 219 5.77 -12.71 -6.16
CA ILE A 219 6.54 -12.21 -7.29
C ILE A 219 7.27 -13.33 -8.04
N PHE A 220 7.63 -14.42 -7.37
CA PHE A 220 8.29 -15.54 -8.01
C PHE A 220 7.36 -16.32 -8.94
N GLU A 221 6.06 -16.38 -8.59
CA GLU A 221 5.00 -17.05 -9.34
C GLU A 221 4.37 -16.18 -10.44
N LEU A 222 4.60 -14.87 -10.41
CA LEU A 222 4.06 -13.95 -11.42
C LEU A 222 4.85 -14.06 -12.73
N ASP A 223 4.20 -14.54 -13.80
CA ASP A 223 4.78 -14.61 -15.14
C ASP A 223 4.42 -13.37 -15.95
N ILE A 224 5.35 -12.43 -16.05
CA ILE A 224 5.17 -11.17 -16.77
C ILE A 224 6.51 -10.64 -17.25
N GLU A 225 6.52 -10.13 -18.48
CA GLU A 225 7.66 -9.45 -19.08
C GLU A 225 7.36 -7.95 -19.19
N THR A 226 8.29 -7.12 -18.73
CA THR A 226 8.20 -5.66 -18.79
C THR A 226 9.57 -5.06 -19.08
N ASP A 227 9.61 -3.89 -19.69
CA ASP A 227 10.85 -3.17 -19.99
C ASP A 227 11.57 -2.75 -18.70
N LEU A 228 10.80 -2.34 -17.67
CA LEU A 228 11.32 -1.96 -16.36
C LEU A 228 10.64 -2.78 -15.25
N VAL A 229 11.40 -3.15 -14.23
CA VAL A 229 10.86 -3.65 -12.97
C VAL A 229 11.40 -2.84 -11.79
N TYR A 230 10.49 -2.47 -10.90
CA TYR A 230 10.78 -1.73 -9.69
C TYR A 230 10.64 -2.64 -8.47
N PHE A 231 11.69 -2.69 -7.65
CA PHE A 231 11.74 -3.46 -6.42
C PHE A 231 11.76 -2.52 -5.21
N ASP A 232 10.72 -2.62 -4.36
CA ASP A 232 10.66 -2.02 -3.02
C ASP A 232 10.43 -3.12 -1.97
N THR A 233 11.37 -4.05 -1.91
CA THR A 233 11.27 -5.22 -1.03
C THR A 233 11.24 -4.80 0.44
N PRO A 234 10.57 -5.57 1.33
CA PRO A 234 10.86 -5.48 2.76
C PRO A 234 12.37 -5.61 3.03
N TYR A 235 12.91 -4.80 3.92
CA TYR A 235 14.35 -4.81 4.23
C TYR A 235 14.60 -5.32 5.66
N ILE A 236 15.69 -6.08 5.80
CA ILE A 236 16.19 -6.54 7.08
C ILE A 236 17.29 -5.58 7.54
N PRO A 237 17.13 -4.82 8.62
CA PRO A 237 18.18 -3.92 9.07
C PRO A 237 19.38 -4.69 9.62
N GLN A 238 20.60 -4.22 9.35
CA GLN A 238 21.83 -4.83 9.84
C GLN A 238 21.91 -4.86 11.38
N LYS A 239 21.38 -3.80 12.01
CA LYS A 239 21.23 -3.65 13.45
C LYS A 239 19.79 -3.24 13.79
N GLY A 240 19.20 -3.91 14.77
CA GLY A 240 17.85 -3.63 15.27
C GLY A 240 16.89 -4.80 15.09
N THR A 241 15.62 -4.56 15.38
CA THR A 241 14.56 -5.56 15.23
C THR A 241 14.05 -5.61 13.79
N LEU A 242 13.83 -6.82 13.28
CA LEU A 242 13.14 -7.05 12.02
C LEU A 242 11.73 -6.44 12.07
N THR A 243 11.31 -5.89 10.94
CA THR A 243 9.95 -5.36 10.78
C THR A 243 9.09 -6.42 10.09
N TYR A 244 8.15 -6.98 10.82
CA TYR A 244 7.15 -7.90 10.27
C TYR A 244 6.04 -7.08 9.63
N TYR A 245 6.14 -6.90 8.32
CA TYR A 245 5.30 -5.95 7.61
C TYR A 245 3.84 -6.35 7.60
N ARG A 246 3.57 -7.66 7.47
CA ARG A 246 2.23 -8.24 7.58
C ARG A 246 1.62 -7.93 8.94
N ASP A 247 2.36 -8.07 10.04
CA ASP A 247 1.87 -7.76 11.40
C ASP A 247 1.48 -6.28 11.58
N PHE A 248 2.02 -5.35 10.78
CA PHE A 248 1.65 -3.94 10.86
C PHE A 248 0.27 -3.65 10.29
N TYR A 249 -0.14 -4.42 9.28
CA TYR A 249 -1.36 -4.19 8.49
C TYR A 249 -2.30 -5.39 8.43
N HIS A 250 -2.06 -6.41 9.26
CA HIS A 250 -2.82 -7.67 9.26
C HIS A 250 -4.34 -7.45 9.41
N PHE A 251 -4.77 -6.42 10.14
CA PHE A 251 -6.19 -6.08 10.27
C PHE A 251 -6.80 -5.63 8.95
N LEU A 252 -6.05 -4.87 8.14
CA LEU A 252 -6.50 -4.42 6.83
C LEU A 252 -6.50 -5.58 5.83
N ASP A 253 -5.50 -6.44 5.90
CA ASP A 253 -5.44 -7.66 5.10
C ASP A 253 -6.62 -8.59 5.41
N GLY A 254 -6.92 -8.78 6.71
CA GLY A 254 -8.08 -9.55 7.16
C GLY A 254 -9.44 -8.99 6.72
N LEU A 255 -9.60 -7.66 6.66
CA LEU A 255 -10.81 -7.04 6.10
C LEU A 255 -11.09 -7.50 4.65
N THR A 256 -10.05 -7.80 3.87
CA THR A 256 -10.21 -8.30 2.49
C THR A 256 -10.70 -9.74 2.37
N ASN A 257 -10.78 -10.45 3.51
CA ASN A 257 -11.22 -11.82 3.60
C ASN A 257 -12.23 -12.01 4.76
N TYR A 258 -13.13 -11.05 4.95
CA TYR A 258 -14.02 -10.95 6.12
C TYR A 258 -14.69 -12.28 6.52
N ASP A 259 -15.26 -13.02 5.56
CA ASP A 259 -16.01 -14.26 5.83
C ASP A 259 -15.12 -15.39 6.38
N ASP A 260 -13.87 -15.47 5.93
CA ASP A 260 -12.90 -16.51 6.32
C ASP A 260 -11.86 -16.02 7.33
N TRP A 261 -11.87 -14.73 7.69
CA TRP A 261 -10.86 -14.10 8.54
C TRP A 261 -10.67 -14.82 9.87
N HIS A 262 -11.75 -15.33 10.46
CA HIS A 262 -11.72 -16.13 11.70
C HIS A 262 -10.77 -17.34 11.65
N LYS A 263 -10.55 -17.94 10.47
CA LYS A 263 -9.68 -19.11 10.29
C LYS A 263 -8.19 -18.75 10.32
N GLU A 264 -7.88 -17.50 9.99
CA GLU A 264 -6.51 -17.03 9.83
C GLU A 264 -5.95 -16.36 11.09
N ILE A 265 -6.76 -16.14 12.13
CA ILE A 265 -6.33 -15.45 13.36
C ILE A 265 -5.52 -16.40 14.25
N ASP A 266 -4.41 -15.87 14.80
CA ASP A 266 -3.73 -16.43 15.96
C ASP A 266 -4.37 -15.90 17.24
N TYR A 267 -5.32 -16.68 17.77
CA TYR A 267 -6.05 -16.37 18.99
C TYR A 267 -5.18 -16.40 20.26
N ASN A 268 -3.91 -16.83 20.20
CA ASN A 268 -3.01 -16.73 21.36
C ASN A 268 -2.39 -15.33 21.52
N THR A 269 -2.56 -14.46 20.53
CA THR A 269 -1.96 -13.12 20.53
C THR A 269 -2.90 -12.06 21.12
N LYS A 270 -2.35 -11.12 21.89
CA LYS A 270 -3.12 -10.03 22.53
C LYS A 270 -3.82 -9.10 21.53
N HIS A 271 -3.30 -9.02 20.31
CA HIS A 271 -3.81 -8.16 19.25
C HIS A 271 -4.45 -8.96 18.11
N ARG A 272 -4.71 -10.26 18.30
CA ARG A 272 -5.42 -11.11 17.31
C ARG A 272 -4.83 -10.98 15.91
N LYS A 273 -3.50 -11.08 15.80
CA LYS A 273 -2.85 -11.03 14.49
C LYS A 273 -3.19 -12.24 13.64
N LEU A 274 -2.95 -12.14 12.35
CA LEU A 274 -2.96 -13.28 11.45
C LEU A 274 -1.85 -14.28 11.83
N GLN A 275 -2.10 -15.56 11.58
CA GLN A 275 -1.12 -16.63 11.74
C GLN A 275 0.12 -16.35 10.91
N SER A 276 1.29 -16.56 11.53
CA SER A 276 2.57 -16.32 10.88
C SER A 276 2.80 -17.33 9.75
N THR A 277 3.17 -16.79 8.59
CA THR A 277 3.61 -17.56 7.42
C THR A 277 5.08 -17.30 7.18
N TYR A 278 5.78 -18.27 6.61
CA TYR A 278 7.17 -18.05 6.19
C TYR A 278 7.22 -16.93 5.13
N ASN A 279 8.21 -16.05 5.26
CA ASN A 279 8.46 -14.97 4.33
C ASN A 279 9.97 -14.87 4.07
N ILE A 280 10.38 -15.10 2.83
CA ILE A 280 11.80 -15.07 2.46
C ILE A 280 12.41 -13.67 2.62
N TRP A 281 11.59 -12.61 2.52
CA TRP A 281 11.99 -11.21 2.73
C TRP A 281 12.27 -10.87 4.19
N GLU A 282 11.95 -11.80 5.10
CA GLU A 282 12.18 -11.72 6.54
C GLU A 282 13.27 -12.70 7.01
N ASP A 283 13.80 -13.55 6.11
CA ASP A 283 14.83 -14.55 6.43
C ASP A 283 16.24 -14.05 6.09
N LYS A 284 16.96 -13.58 7.10
CA LYS A 284 18.35 -13.10 6.98
C LYS A 284 19.31 -14.13 6.37
N LYS A 285 19.07 -15.43 6.53
CA LYS A 285 19.95 -16.48 5.99
C LYS A 285 19.76 -16.64 4.49
N ASN A 286 18.53 -16.48 4.00
CA ASN A 286 18.16 -16.75 2.62
C ASN A 286 17.92 -15.50 1.77
N ILE A 287 17.92 -14.30 2.37
CA ILE A 287 17.61 -13.04 1.68
C ILE A 287 18.53 -12.76 0.48
N ILE A 288 19.82 -13.11 0.55
CA ILE A 288 20.75 -12.96 -0.60
C ILE A 288 20.29 -13.82 -1.78
N ASN A 289 19.91 -15.07 -1.53
CA ASN A 289 19.41 -15.97 -2.57
C ASN A 289 18.07 -15.48 -3.13
N ALA A 290 17.23 -14.85 -2.31
CA ALA A 290 15.97 -14.23 -2.75
C ALA A 290 16.23 -13.11 -3.77
N PHE A 291 17.16 -12.20 -3.45
CA PHE A 291 17.58 -11.14 -4.39
C PHE A 291 18.19 -11.71 -5.66
N GLU A 292 19.05 -12.72 -5.56
CA GLU A 292 19.65 -13.38 -6.73
C GLU A 292 18.59 -13.99 -7.65
N ASN A 293 17.64 -14.74 -7.09
CA ASN A 293 16.55 -15.35 -7.87
C ASN A 293 15.66 -14.28 -8.51
N LEU A 294 15.35 -13.21 -7.77
CA LEU A 294 14.50 -12.12 -8.27
C LEU A 294 15.18 -11.37 -9.41
N ILE A 295 16.46 -11.00 -9.26
CA ILE A 295 17.25 -10.33 -10.31
C ILE A 295 17.41 -11.25 -11.53
N LYS A 296 17.65 -12.54 -11.32
CA LYS A 296 17.74 -13.53 -12.40
C LYS A 296 16.44 -13.63 -13.20
N LYS A 297 15.29 -13.63 -12.52
CA LYS A 297 13.96 -13.69 -13.15
C LYS A 297 13.73 -12.51 -14.10
N PHE A 298 14.07 -11.31 -13.66
CA PHE A 298 13.88 -10.07 -14.43
C PHE A 298 15.16 -9.57 -15.12
N LYS A 299 16.11 -10.45 -15.43
CA LYS A 299 17.42 -10.07 -15.98
C LYS A 299 17.35 -9.33 -17.32
N ASN A 300 16.25 -9.50 -18.08
CA ASN A 300 16.04 -8.86 -19.37
C ASN A 300 15.42 -7.45 -19.23
N SER A 301 14.87 -7.11 -18.07
CA SER A 301 14.29 -5.80 -17.77
C SER A 301 15.36 -4.84 -17.22
N ILE A 302 15.15 -3.53 -17.36
CA ILE A 302 15.82 -2.54 -16.52
C ILE A 302 15.35 -2.77 -15.07
N ILE A 303 16.28 -2.92 -14.14
CA ILE A 303 15.96 -3.18 -12.73
C ILE A 303 16.23 -1.92 -11.92
N VAL A 304 15.22 -1.42 -11.21
CA VAL A 304 15.35 -0.31 -10.27
C VAL A 304 14.98 -0.77 -8.88
N ILE A 305 15.87 -0.58 -7.90
CA ILE A 305 15.69 -1.06 -6.52
C ILE A 305 15.74 0.13 -5.58
N SER A 306 14.63 0.41 -4.90
CA SER A 306 14.65 1.27 -3.71
C SER A 306 15.11 0.46 -2.52
N TYR A 307 16.10 0.99 -1.80
CA TYR A 307 16.68 0.28 -0.68
C TYR A 307 17.20 1.23 0.38
N ARG A 308 17.42 0.67 1.58
CA ARG A 308 18.07 1.39 2.67
C ARG A 308 19.52 1.04 2.76
N ASN A 309 20.35 2.05 3.01
CA ASN A 309 21.78 1.85 3.18
C ASN A 309 22.17 0.94 4.37
N ASP A 310 21.28 0.73 5.35
CA ASP A 310 21.48 -0.17 6.49
C ASP A 310 20.83 -1.55 6.35
N GLY A 311 20.37 -1.92 5.15
CA GLY A 311 19.74 -3.21 4.87
C GLY A 311 20.72 -4.39 4.68
N ILE A 312 20.17 -5.59 4.76
CA ILE A 312 20.81 -6.86 4.37
C ILE A 312 19.94 -7.48 3.25
N PRO A 313 20.51 -7.76 2.07
CA PRO A 313 21.93 -7.64 1.71
C PRO A 313 22.40 -6.19 1.61
N THR A 314 23.70 -5.97 1.69
CA THR A 314 24.29 -4.64 1.50
C THR A 314 24.11 -4.16 0.06
N ILE A 315 24.15 -2.84 -0.15
CA ILE A 315 24.10 -2.24 -1.49
C ILE A 315 25.17 -2.82 -2.43
N LYS A 316 26.37 -3.10 -1.90
CA LYS A 316 27.46 -3.73 -2.65
C LYS A 316 27.08 -5.14 -3.10
N GLU A 317 26.54 -5.98 -2.21
CA GLU A 317 26.12 -7.34 -2.54
C GLU A 317 25.01 -7.33 -3.61
N ILE A 318 24.00 -6.46 -3.48
CA ILE A 318 22.95 -6.32 -4.50
C ILE A 318 23.55 -5.88 -5.85
N SER A 319 24.47 -4.92 -5.82
CA SER A 319 25.16 -4.43 -7.03
C SER A 319 26.02 -5.51 -7.70
N ASP A 320 26.70 -6.33 -6.91
CA ASP A 320 27.52 -7.45 -7.41
C ASP A 320 26.63 -8.53 -8.05
N ILE A 321 25.45 -8.80 -7.49
CA ILE A 321 24.45 -9.69 -8.10
C ILE A 321 23.97 -9.13 -9.44
N LEU A 322 23.58 -7.84 -9.50
CA LEU A 322 23.17 -7.20 -10.76
C LEU A 322 24.25 -7.34 -11.85
N LYS A 323 25.51 -7.05 -11.51
CA LYS A 323 26.65 -7.19 -12.44
C LYS A 323 26.88 -8.64 -12.89
N LYS A 324 26.71 -9.61 -11.98
CA LYS A 324 26.80 -11.05 -12.31
C LYS A 324 25.79 -11.44 -13.41
N TYR A 325 24.63 -10.79 -13.45
CA TYR A 325 23.61 -10.99 -14.49
C TYR A 325 23.72 -9.99 -15.66
N GLY A 326 24.88 -9.37 -15.84
CA GLY A 326 25.21 -8.56 -17.02
C GLY A 326 24.73 -7.11 -16.98
N LYS A 327 24.28 -6.62 -15.82
CA LYS A 327 23.77 -5.26 -15.68
C LYS A 327 24.88 -4.22 -15.50
N GLU A 328 24.73 -3.08 -16.16
CA GLU A 328 25.48 -1.87 -15.80
C GLU A 328 24.80 -1.19 -14.60
N VAL A 329 25.53 -1.00 -13.50
CA VAL A 329 24.95 -0.55 -12.23
C VAL A 329 25.28 0.91 -11.93
N LYS A 330 24.24 1.70 -11.73
CA LYS A 330 24.29 3.08 -11.22
C LYS A 330 23.64 3.15 -9.84
N ILE A 331 24.23 3.91 -8.92
CA ILE A 331 23.74 4.07 -7.54
C ILE A 331 23.49 5.55 -7.28
N GLU A 332 22.29 5.86 -6.81
CA GLU A 332 21.88 7.21 -6.42
C GLU A 332 21.43 7.21 -4.97
N THR A 333 21.63 8.32 -4.26
CA THR A 333 21.37 8.36 -2.80
C THR A 333 20.79 9.70 -2.38
N ILE A 334 19.86 9.65 -1.44
CA ILE A 334 19.30 10.83 -0.78
C ILE A 334 19.24 10.62 0.73
N ASP A 335 19.55 11.67 1.48
CA ASP A 335 19.39 11.64 2.94
C ASP A 335 17.91 11.57 3.29
N TYR A 336 17.51 10.60 4.12
CA TYR A 336 16.11 10.37 4.42
C TYR A 336 15.86 10.02 5.88
N GLN A 337 15.09 10.87 6.56
CA GLN A 337 14.71 10.65 7.95
C GLN A 337 13.35 9.95 8.05
N TYR A 338 13.39 8.69 8.48
CA TYR A 338 12.19 7.91 8.78
C TYR A 338 11.49 8.43 10.04
N VAL A 339 10.18 8.68 9.94
CA VAL A 339 9.35 9.13 11.06
C VAL A 339 9.42 8.08 12.16
N LEU A 340 9.82 8.47 13.38
CA LEU A 340 10.08 7.63 14.57
C LEU A 340 11.42 6.89 14.64
N SER A 341 12.28 6.96 13.62
CA SER A 341 13.64 6.42 13.73
C SER A 341 14.55 7.34 14.53
N LYS A 342 15.23 6.80 15.55
CA LYS A 342 16.30 7.50 16.29
C LYS A 342 17.66 7.42 15.58
N LYS A 343 17.80 6.61 14.53
CA LYS A 343 19.06 6.47 13.80
C LYS A 343 19.31 7.73 12.97
N GLN A 344 20.48 8.35 13.17
CA GLN A 344 21.01 9.40 12.33
C GLN A 344 21.67 8.77 11.08
N ASN A 345 21.73 9.49 9.96
CA ASN A 345 22.39 9.09 8.70
C ASN A 345 21.77 7.89 7.96
N LEU A 346 20.47 7.63 8.14
CA LEU A 346 19.75 6.74 7.22
C LEU A 346 19.62 7.42 5.86
N LYS A 347 19.94 6.67 4.81
CA LYS A 347 19.81 7.14 3.44
C LYS A 347 18.94 6.19 2.64
N GLU A 348 18.12 6.76 1.78
CA GLU A 348 17.48 6.00 0.73
C GLU A 348 18.45 5.89 -0.45
N VAL A 349 18.55 4.69 -1.02
CA VAL A 349 19.41 4.36 -2.13
C VAL A 349 18.54 3.84 -3.27
N LEU A 350 18.80 4.35 -4.48
CA LEU A 350 18.22 3.81 -5.71
C LEU A 350 19.34 3.10 -6.47
N ILE A 351 19.23 1.78 -6.63
CA ILE A 351 20.17 0.96 -7.41
C ILE A 351 19.52 0.70 -8.76
N ILE A 352 20.16 1.12 -9.84
CA ILE A 352 19.66 1.01 -11.21
C ILE A 352 20.60 0.06 -11.97
N GLY A 353 20.08 -1.09 -12.40
CA GLY A 353 20.76 -2.03 -13.28
C GLY A 353 20.16 -1.98 -14.69
N LYS A 354 20.94 -1.52 -15.66
CA LYS A 354 20.55 -1.49 -17.09
C LYS A 354 20.97 -2.76 -17.78
#